data_AF-A0A352SSV4-F1
#
_entry.id   AF-A0A352SSV4-F1
#
_cell.length_a   1.000
_cell.length_b   1.000
_cell.length_c   1.000
_cell.angle_alpha   90.00
_cell.angle_beta   90.00
_cell.angle_gamma   90.00
#
_symmetry.space_group_name_H-M   'P 1'
#
loop_
_entity.id
_entity.type
_entity.pdbx_description
1 polymer ?
#
loop_
_entity_poly.entity_id
_entity_poly.type
_entity_poly.pdbx_seq_one_letter_code
_entity_poly.pdbx_strand_id
1 'polypeptide(L)'
;MLKVYLSGEIHTDWRDQITAAADNLEVVFSGPVTDHAASDDCGVEIMGAEPDKFWHDNKGARLNAIRTRKGIADADIVVVRFGEKYKQWNAAFDAGYAAALGKSLIIMHGA
;
A
#
# COMPACT_ATOMS: atom_id res chain seq x y z
N MET A 1 -10.94 -16.18 -7.97
CA MET A 1 -10.47 -14.79 -8.13
C MET A 1 -9.07 -14.64 -7.57
N LEU A 2 -8.12 -14.27 -8.43
CA LEU A 2 -6.72 -14.00 -8.10
C LEU A 2 -6.62 -12.71 -7.28
N LYS A 3 -5.89 -12.72 -6.16
CA LYS A 3 -5.74 -11.55 -5.28
C LYS A 3 -4.49 -10.76 -5.63
N VAL A 4 -4.67 -9.50 -6.00
CA VAL A 4 -3.58 -8.60 -6.36
C VAL A 4 -3.50 -7.43 -5.37
N TYR A 5 -2.33 -7.22 -4.77
CA TYR A 5 -2.08 -6.06 -3.91
C TYR A 5 -1.28 -4.98 -4.65
N LEU A 6 -1.83 -3.78 -4.75
CA LEU A 6 -1.25 -2.62 -5.45
C LEU A 6 -0.52 -1.70 -4.48
N SER A 7 0.76 -1.98 -4.22
CA SER A 7 1.65 -1.19 -3.39
C SER A 7 2.38 -0.09 -4.18
N GLY A 8 2.88 0.92 -3.47
CA GLY A 8 3.74 1.96 -4.01
C GLY A 8 3.10 3.33 -4.05
N GLU A 9 3.62 4.19 -4.92
CA GLU A 9 3.27 5.62 -5.00
C GLU A 9 1.76 5.90 -5.04
N ILE A 10 1.32 6.99 -4.40
CA ILE A 10 -0.09 7.36 -4.27
C ILE A 10 -0.42 8.71 -4.94
N HIS A 11 0.48 9.21 -5.79
CA HIS A 11 0.41 10.57 -6.34
C HIS A 11 -0.11 10.61 -7.78
N THR A 12 -0.45 9.46 -8.36
CA THR A 12 -1.08 9.32 -9.68
C THR A 12 -2.26 8.35 -9.63
N ASP A 13 -3.04 8.30 -10.71
CA ASP A 13 -4.24 7.48 -10.92
C ASP A 13 -3.95 6.04 -11.38
N TRP A 14 -2.69 5.58 -11.29
CA TRP A 14 -2.27 4.31 -11.89
C TRP A 14 -3.02 3.06 -11.39
N ARG A 15 -3.48 3.08 -10.13
CA ARG A 15 -4.26 1.96 -9.57
C ARG A 15 -5.61 1.86 -10.26
N ASP A 16 -6.23 3.01 -10.56
CA ASP A 16 -7.50 3.08 -11.26
C ASP A 16 -7.32 2.63 -12.71
N GLN A 17 -6.23 3.03 -13.36
CA GLN A 17 -5.90 2.57 -14.71
C GLN A 17 -5.72 1.04 -14.79
N ILE A 18 -4.98 0.43 -13.86
CA ILE A 18 -4.81 -1.04 -13.82
C ILE A 18 -6.14 -1.73 -13.54
N THR A 19 -6.90 -1.24 -12.57
CA THR A 19 -8.18 -1.84 -12.19
C THR A 19 -9.17 -1.81 -13.35
N ALA A 20 -9.28 -0.66 -14.04
CA ALA A 20 -10.14 -0.51 -15.21
C ALA A 20 -9.68 -1.36 -16.40
N ALA A 21 -8.39 -1.45 -16.66
CA ALA A 21 -7.85 -2.26 -17.76
C ALA A 21 -8.00 -3.78 -17.52
N ALA A 22 -8.23 -4.19 -16.27
CA ALA A 22 -8.37 -5.58 -15.86
C ALA A 22 -9.83 -5.99 -15.57
N ASP A 23 -10.83 -5.17 -15.94
CA ASP A 23 -12.24 -5.39 -15.63
C ASP A 23 -12.80 -6.72 -16.20
N ASN A 24 -12.19 -7.24 -17.26
CA ASN A 24 -12.55 -8.52 -17.86
C ASN A 24 -11.76 -9.73 -17.31
N LEU A 25 -10.93 -9.53 -16.27
CA LEU A 25 -10.13 -10.59 -15.65
C LEU A 25 -10.72 -11.03 -14.30
N GLU A 26 -10.54 -12.30 -13.94
CA GLU A 26 -11.02 -12.85 -12.66
C GLU A 26 -10.07 -12.46 -11.49
N VAL A 27 -9.91 -11.16 -11.26
CA VAL A 27 -8.94 -10.56 -10.33
C VAL A 27 -9.66 -9.67 -9.31
N VAL A 28 -9.21 -9.70 -8.05
CA VAL A 28 -9.62 -8.75 -7.01
C VAL A 28 -8.41 -7.93 -6.59
N PHE A 29 -8.55 -6.62 -6.68
CA PHE A 29 -7.51 -5.68 -6.28
C PHE A 29 -7.70 -5.20 -4.86
N SER A 30 -6.59 -4.95 -4.18
CA SER A 30 -6.52 -4.31 -2.87
C SER A 30 -5.29 -3.40 -2.80
N GLY A 31 -5.24 -2.48 -1.84
CA GLY A 31 -4.14 -1.53 -1.73
C GLY A 31 -4.10 -0.82 -0.38
N PRO A 32 -3.13 0.08 -0.17
CA PRO A 32 -3.08 0.94 1.02
C PRO A 32 -4.22 1.98 1.00
N VAL A 33 -4.44 2.62 2.14
CA VAL A 33 -5.28 3.82 2.21
C VAL A 33 -4.57 4.95 1.46
N THR A 34 -5.19 5.46 0.40
CA THR A 34 -4.64 6.54 -0.44
C THR A 34 -5.10 7.93 -0.02
N ASP A 35 -6.17 8.02 0.77
CA ASP A 35 -6.58 9.27 1.40
C ASP A 35 -5.60 9.63 2.52
N HIS A 36 -4.92 10.76 2.35
CA HIS A 36 -3.86 11.20 3.25
C HIS A 36 -4.35 11.43 4.68
N ALA A 37 -5.45 12.16 4.85
CA ALA A 37 -5.96 12.49 6.19
C ALA A 37 -6.45 11.23 6.90
N ALA A 38 -7.19 10.38 6.20
CA ALA A 38 -7.65 9.11 6.75
C ALA A 38 -6.48 8.17 7.09
N SER A 39 -5.39 8.19 6.32
CA SER A 39 -4.18 7.42 6.59
C SER A 39 -3.42 7.94 7.82
N ASP A 40 -3.24 9.26 7.92
CA ASP A 40 -2.44 9.89 8.97
C ASP A 40 -3.16 9.84 10.34
N ASP A 41 -4.48 10.07 10.34
CA ASP A 41 -5.27 10.19 11.57
C ASP A 41 -5.89 8.86 12.03
N CYS A 42 -5.78 7.77 11.24
CA CYS A 42 -6.43 6.49 11.54
C CYS A 42 -6.12 5.95 12.94
N GLY A 43 -4.90 6.19 13.44
CA GLY A 43 -4.49 5.74 14.75
C GLY A 43 -5.29 6.41 15.86
N VAL A 44 -5.42 7.73 15.81
CA VAL A 44 -6.11 8.50 16.85
C VAL A 44 -7.62 8.38 16.77
N GLU A 45 -8.17 8.30 15.55
CA GLU A 45 -9.60 8.08 15.34
C GLU A 45 -10.08 6.73 15.88
N ILE A 46 -9.26 5.67 15.74
CA ILE A 46 -9.66 4.31 16.13
C ILE A 46 -9.27 3.96 17.57
N MET A 47 -8.09 4.42 18.02
CA MET A 47 -7.49 3.97 19.29
C MET A 47 -7.31 5.11 20.31
N GLY A 48 -7.97 6.25 20.07
CA GLY A 48 -7.97 7.41 20.97
C GLY A 48 -6.85 8.42 20.68
N ALA A 49 -7.14 9.68 21.01
CA ALA A 49 -6.28 10.82 20.77
C ALA A 49 -4.89 10.69 21.42
N GLU A 50 -3.90 11.30 20.78
CA GLU A 50 -2.54 11.45 21.30
C GLU A 50 -2.19 12.93 21.41
N PRO A 51 -1.74 13.42 22.58
CA PRO A 51 -1.38 14.83 22.75
C PRO A 51 -0.01 15.17 22.13
N ASP A 52 0.87 14.19 22.00
CA ASP A 52 2.20 14.35 21.41
C ASP A 52 2.16 13.95 19.93
N LYS A 53 2.67 14.84 19.07
CA LYS A 53 2.68 14.63 17.61
C LYS A 53 3.44 13.36 17.21
N PHE A 54 4.54 13.03 17.89
CA PHE A 54 5.29 11.81 17.58
C PHE A 54 4.43 10.56 17.82
N TRP A 55 3.70 10.51 18.94
CA TRP A 55 2.84 9.36 19.26
C TRP A 55 1.61 9.29 18.36
N HIS A 56 1.06 10.44 17.97
CA HIS A 56 0.03 10.56 16.93
C HIS A 56 0.48 9.86 15.63
N ASP A 57 1.58 10.33 15.05
CA ASP A 57 2.10 9.82 13.78
C ASP A 57 2.53 8.35 13.87
N ASN A 58 3.24 7.98 14.95
CA ASN A 58 3.70 6.60 15.16
C ASN A 58 2.53 5.62 15.29
N LYS A 59 1.41 6.05 15.89
CA LYS A 59 0.21 5.21 16.04
C LYS A 59 -0.42 4.93 14.67
N GLY A 60 -0.66 5.97 13.86
CA GLY A 60 -1.18 5.82 12.50
C GLY A 60 -0.25 4.97 11.63
N ALA A 61 1.05 5.26 11.65
CA ALA A 61 2.06 4.52 10.89
C ALA A 61 2.09 3.03 11.24
N ARG A 62 1.99 2.65 12.54
CA ARG A 62 1.98 1.24 12.97
C ARG A 62 0.71 0.52 12.52
N LEU A 63 -0.44 1.18 12.56
CA LEU A 63 -1.70 0.59 12.09
C LEU A 63 -1.63 0.32 10.58
N ASN A 64 -1.15 1.30 9.81
CA ASN A 64 -0.95 1.14 8.37
C ASN A 64 0.07 0.03 8.07
N ALA A 65 1.16 -0.07 8.82
CA ALA A 65 2.14 -1.15 8.66
C ALA A 65 1.51 -2.55 8.87
N ILE A 66 0.62 -2.72 9.84
CA ILE A 66 -0.10 -3.99 10.06
C ILE A 66 -1.01 -4.29 8.86
N ARG A 67 -1.79 -3.31 8.40
CA ARG A 67 -2.70 -3.45 7.25
C ARG A 67 -1.95 -3.81 5.97
N THR A 68 -0.88 -3.09 5.66
CA THR A 68 -0.05 -3.33 4.47
C THR A 68 0.60 -4.71 4.51
N ARG A 69 1.22 -5.10 5.63
CA ARG A 69 1.83 -6.44 5.76
C ARG A 69 0.80 -7.55 5.60
N LYS A 70 -0.39 -7.39 6.18
CA LYS A 70 -1.49 -8.34 6.02
C LYS A 70 -1.97 -8.41 4.57
N GLY A 71 -2.16 -7.27 3.91
CA GLY A 71 -2.54 -7.20 2.49
C GLY A 71 -1.53 -7.90 1.59
N ILE A 72 -0.23 -7.64 1.78
CA ILE A 72 0.85 -8.32 1.05
C ILE A 72 0.85 -9.83 1.32
N ALA A 73 0.69 -10.25 2.58
CA ALA A 73 0.69 -11.66 2.95
C ALA A 73 -0.50 -12.44 2.35
N ASP A 74 -1.65 -11.79 2.17
CA ASP A 74 -2.86 -12.39 1.62
C ASP A 74 -2.94 -12.37 0.10
N ALA A 75 -2.06 -11.61 -0.57
CA ALA A 75 -2.03 -11.50 -2.02
C ALA A 75 -1.41 -12.73 -2.68
N ASP A 76 -1.89 -13.08 -3.86
CA ASP A 76 -1.25 -14.05 -4.75
C ASP A 76 -0.16 -13.38 -5.59
N ILE A 77 -0.41 -12.13 -6.01
CA ILE A 77 0.54 -11.28 -6.73
C ILE A 77 0.61 -9.91 -6.05
N VAL A 78 1.81 -9.36 -5.93
CA VAL A 78 2.04 -8.00 -5.47
C VAL A 78 2.58 -7.17 -6.63
N VAL A 79 1.92 -6.05 -6.91
CA VAL A 79 2.40 -5.03 -7.85
C VAL A 79 2.94 -3.87 -7.03
N VAL A 80 4.20 -3.49 -7.25
CA VAL A 80 4.83 -2.36 -6.57
C VAL A 80 5.22 -1.31 -7.59
N ARG A 81 4.63 -0.11 -7.49
CA ARG A 81 4.96 1.03 -8.35
C ARG A 81 5.88 2.02 -7.65
N PHE A 82 7.03 2.27 -8.28
CA PHE A 82 7.96 3.33 -7.93
C PHE A 82 7.60 4.58 -8.73
N GLY A 83 7.11 5.62 -8.04
CA GLY A 83 6.89 6.93 -8.63
C GLY A 83 8.17 7.77 -8.71
N GLU A 84 8.10 8.89 -9.43
CA GLU A 84 9.24 9.80 -9.61
C GLU A 84 9.39 10.83 -8.49
N LYS A 85 8.28 11.12 -7.79
CA LYS A 85 8.25 12.11 -6.71
C LYS A 85 8.65 11.47 -5.40
N TYR A 86 9.42 12.20 -4.59
CA TYR A 86 9.86 11.79 -3.24
C TYR A 86 10.69 10.50 -3.19
N LYS A 87 11.21 10.19 -2.00
CA LYS A 87 11.92 8.95 -1.74
C LYS A 87 10.90 7.82 -1.55
N GLN A 88 10.93 6.83 -2.44
CA GLN A 88 10.00 5.70 -2.49
C GLN A 88 10.34 4.59 -1.48
N TRP A 89 10.59 4.93 -0.21
CA TRP A 89 11.05 3.98 0.80
C TRP A 89 10.01 2.91 1.13
N ASN A 90 8.72 3.28 1.22
CA ASN A 90 7.65 2.33 1.49
C ASN A 90 7.48 1.34 0.33
N ALA A 91 7.56 1.82 -0.92
CA ALA A 91 7.53 0.93 -2.10
C ALA A 91 8.71 -0.07 -2.07
N ALA A 92 9.92 0.40 -1.78
CA ALA A 92 11.10 -0.46 -1.65
C ALA A 92 10.95 -1.50 -0.52
N PHE A 93 10.43 -1.07 0.63
CA PHE A 93 10.19 -1.96 1.76
C PHE A 93 9.14 -3.03 1.42
N ASP A 94 8.02 -2.64 0.81
CA ASP A 94 6.94 -3.54 0.43
C ASP A 94 7.40 -4.57 -0.62
N ALA A 95 8.20 -4.15 -1.61
CA ALA A 95 8.82 -5.06 -2.57
C ALA A 95 9.74 -6.07 -1.89
N GLY A 96 10.58 -5.62 -0.96
CA GLY A 96 11.46 -6.51 -0.18
C GLY A 96 10.67 -7.47 0.70
N TYR A 97 9.60 -7.00 1.35
CA TYR A 97 8.75 -7.82 2.20
C TYR A 97 7.97 -8.88 1.38
N ALA A 98 7.42 -8.50 0.23
CA ALA A 98 6.77 -9.42 -0.69
C ALA A 98 7.74 -10.49 -1.22
N ALA A 99 8.96 -10.10 -1.59
CA ALA A 99 10.00 -11.02 -2.01
C ALA A 99 10.38 -12.01 -0.89
N ALA A 100 10.52 -11.54 0.35
CA ALA A 100 10.80 -12.39 1.51
C ALA A 100 9.69 -13.41 1.79
N LEU A 101 8.44 -13.08 1.46
CA LEU A 101 7.29 -13.99 1.56
C LEU A 101 7.13 -14.93 0.35
N GLY A 102 8.02 -14.85 -0.65
CA GLY A 102 7.95 -15.65 -1.86
C GLY A 102 6.75 -15.31 -2.76
N LYS A 103 6.25 -14.07 -2.68
CA LYS A 103 5.13 -13.63 -3.52
C LYS A 103 5.58 -13.41 -4.96
N SER A 104 4.70 -13.74 -5.91
CA SER A 104 4.86 -13.30 -7.29
C SER A 104 4.83 -11.77 -7.33
N LEU A 105 5.86 -11.17 -7.92
CA LEU A 105 6.14 -9.74 -7.82
C LEU A 105 6.21 -9.10 -9.21
N ILE A 106 5.49 -7.99 -9.39
CA ILE A 106 5.60 -7.13 -10.56
C ILE A 106 6.11 -5.78 -10.08
N ILE A 107 7.24 -5.34 -10.60
CA ILE A 107 7.82 -4.02 -10.29
C ILE A 107 7.56 -3.08 -11.47
N MET A 108 6.91 -1.96 -11.18
CA MET A 108 6.68 -0.88 -12.13
C MET A 108 7.55 0.31 -11.76
N HIS A 109 8.30 0.83 -12.72
CA HIS A 109 9.02 2.09 -12.59
C HIS A 109 8.31 3.16 -13.44
N GLY A 110 8.39 4.42 -13.01
CA GLY A 110 8.02 5.56 -13.85
C GLY A 110 8.82 5.55 -15.16
N ALA A 111 8.20 6.05 -16.23
CA ALA A 111 8.83 6.32 -17.51
C ALA A 111 9.23 7.79 -17.59
#